data_AF-A0A918AKC9-F1
#
_entry.id   AF-A0A918AKC9-F1
#
_cell.length_a   1.000
_cell.length_b   1.000
_cell.length_c   1.000
_cell.angle_alpha   90.00
_cell.angle_beta   90.00
_cell.angle_gamma   90.00
#
_symmetry.space_group_name_H-M   'P 1'
#
loop_
_entity.id
_entity.type
_entity.pdbx_description
1 polymer ?
#
loop_
_entity_poly.entity_id
_entity_poly.type
_entity_poly.pdbx_seq_one_letter_code
_entity_poly.pdbx_strand_id
1 'polypeptide(L)'
;MERTGQVVVGALMLGCALFGPFPHPVPLLFVIAAVGAANAAFPLMRTFGSALLGGVAAASVGLSSVPFVTCSTEKFTDVFTCTGGAPTWHMTGTVLVAGLSGAGLVLSRASRSADLDRRLDQLLAQRR
;
A
#
# COMPACT_ATOMS: atom_id res chain seq x y z
N MET A 1 8.18 14.01 -11.64
CA MET A 1 6.90 14.04 -10.92
C MET A 1 6.55 12.69 -10.28
N GLU A 2 6.97 11.55 -10.84
CA GLU A 2 6.53 10.23 -10.31
C GLU A 2 7.05 9.91 -8.91
N ARG A 3 8.31 10.26 -8.59
CA ARG A 3 8.84 10.10 -7.23
C ARG A 3 8.04 10.89 -6.20
N THR A 4 7.63 12.12 -6.54
CA THR A 4 6.80 12.95 -5.67
C THR A 4 5.47 12.25 -5.37
N GLY A 5 4.86 11.61 -6.37
CA GLY A 5 3.62 10.85 -6.17
C GLY A 5 3.77 9.65 -5.24
N GLN A 6 4.88 8.90 -5.32
CA GLN A 6 5.14 7.79 -4.37
C GLN A 6 5.37 8.29 -2.94
N VAL A 7 6.04 9.44 -2.78
CA VAL A 7 6.22 10.08 -1.47
C VAL A 7 4.88 10.53 -0.90
N VAL A 8 4.01 11.15 -1.71
CA VAL A 8 2.67 11.57 -1.28
C VAL A 8 1.82 10.37 -0.87
N VAL A 9 1.81 9.29 -1.67
CA VAL A 9 1.07 8.07 -1.34
C VAL A 9 1.61 7.43 -0.06
N GLY A 10 2.93 7.34 0.10
CA GLY A 10 3.55 6.82 1.32
C GLY A 10 3.23 7.66 2.56
N ALA A 11 3.25 8.99 2.45
CA ALA A 11 2.86 9.89 3.54
C ALA A 11 1.38 9.73 3.91
N LEU A 12 0.50 9.55 2.92
CA LEU A 12 -0.93 9.31 3.16
C LEU A 12 -1.14 7.98 3.90
N MET A 13 -0.44 6.92 3.49
CA MET A 13 -0.48 5.61 4.15
C MET A 13 -0.02 5.71 5.61
N LEU A 14 1.09 6.39 5.89
CA LEU A 14 1.57 6.63 7.27
C LEU A 14 0.58 7.47 8.08
N GLY A 15 -0.02 8.50 7.47
CA GLY A 15 -1.06 9.30 8.11
C GLY A 15 -2.27 8.46 8.50
N CYS A 16 -2.73 7.59 7.60
CA CYS A 16 -3.80 6.63 7.89
C CYS A 16 -3.42 5.62 8.98
N ALA A 17 -2.17 5.18 9.05
CA ALA A 17 -1.70 4.27 10.09
C ALA A 17 -1.66 4.90 11.48
N LEU A 18 -1.22 6.16 11.57
CA LEU A 18 -0.99 6.84 12.86
C LEU A 18 -2.22 7.55 13.40
N PHE A 19 -3.05 8.12 12.52
CA PHE A 19 -4.18 8.98 12.90
C PHE A 19 -5.54 8.40 12.52
N GLY A 20 -5.57 7.31 11.74
CA GLY A 20 -6.82 6.68 11.35
C GLY A 20 -7.46 5.89 12.49
N PRO A 21 -8.79 5.96 12.67
CA PRO A 21 -9.51 5.18 13.69
C PRO A 21 -9.71 3.71 13.26
N PHE A 22 -8.66 3.09 12.69
CA PHE A 22 -8.77 1.75 12.12
C PHE A 22 -8.42 0.67 13.16
N PRO A 23 -9.25 -0.38 13.29
CA PRO A 23 -8.95 -1.50 14.17
C PRO A 23 -7.79 -2.34 13.62
N HIS A 24 -7.07 -3.03 14.52
CA HIS A 24 -6.07 -4.02 14.09
C HIS A 24 -6.73 -5.12 13.23
N PRO A 25 -6.05 -5.61 12.16
CA PRO A 25 -4.66 -5.34 11.77
C PRO A 25 -4.48 -4.22 10.71
N VAL A 26 -5.50 -3.41 10.41
CA VAL A 26 -5.47 -2.45 9.28
C VAL A 26 -4.32 -1.43 9.36
N PRO A 27 -4.01 -0.78 10.50
CA PRO A 27 -2.89 0.15 10.59
C PRO A 27 -1.55 -0.48 10.19
N LEU A 28 -1.35 -1.76 10.51
CA LEU A 28 -0.14 -2.50 10.18
C LEU A 28 0.00 -2.69 8.67
N LEU A 29 -1.10 -2.92 7.95
CA LEU A 29 -1.09 -2.99 6.49
C LEU A 29 -0.72 -1.65 5.85
N PHE A 30 -1.22 -0.53 6.39
CA PHE A 30 -0.82 0.81 5.94
C PHE A 30 0.69 1.05 6.12
N VAL A 31 1.27 0.62 7.24
CA VAL A 31 2.73 0.73 7.47
C VAL A 31 3.51 -0.10 6.45
N ILE A 32 3.13 -1.36 6.23
CA ILE A 32 3.80 -2.23 5.25
C ILE A 32 3.67 -1.64 3.84
N ALA A 33 2.49 -1.12 3.48
CA ALA A 33 2.27 -0.46 2.20
C ALA A 33 3.17 0.79 2.04
N ALA A 34 3.32 1.59 3.09
CA ALA A 34 4.21 2.76 3.09
C ALA A 34 5.67 2.37 2.87
N VAL A 35 6.14 1.29 3.50
CA VAL A 35 7.47 0.72 3.27
C VAL A 35 7.62 0.26 1.81
N GLY A 36 6.59 -0.42 1.27
CA GLY A 36 6.54 -0.80 -0.14
C GLY A 36 6.64 0.40 -1.08
N ALA A 37 5.91 1.48 -0.80
CA ALA A 37 5.94 2.73 -1.57
C ALA A 37 7.31 3.44 -1.48
N ALA A 38 7.92 3.48 -0.30
CA ALA A 38 9.26 4.04 -0.11
C ALA A 38 10.31 3.26 -0.91
N ASN A 39 10.28 1.92 -0.83
CA ASN A 39 11.16 1.06 -1.61
C ASN A 39 10.92 1.21 -3.12
N ALA A 40 9.66 1.40 -3.53
CA ALA A 40 9.29 1.59 -4.93
C ALA A 40 9.82 2.91 -5.54
N ALA A 41 10.19 3.90 -4.71
CA ALA A 41 10.74 5.18 -5.15
C ALA A 41 12.21 5.12 -5.59
N PHE A 42 12.93 4.07 -5.16
CA PHE A 42 14.32 3.84 -5.53
C PHE A 42 14.39 2.82 -6.69
N PRO A 43 15.07 3.14 -7.80
CA PRO A 43 15.16 2.24 -8.95
C PRO A 43 15.70 0.85 -8.58
N LEU A 44 16.66 0.79 -7.66
CA LEU A 44 17.30 -0.46 -7.20
C LEU A 44 16.33 -1.38 -6.45
N MET A 45 15.42 -0.80 -5.66
CA MET A 45 14.46 -1.52 -4.82
C MET A 45 13.04 -1.54 -5.42
N ARG A 46 12.86 -0.99 -6.62
CA ARG A 46 11.54 -0.76 -7.23
C ARG A 46 10.72 -2.04 -7.35
N THR A 47 11.37 -3.13 -7.73
CA THR A 47 10.73 -4.44 -7.89
C THR A 47 10.23 -4.99 -6.55
N PHE A 48 11.06 -4.95 -5.51
CA PHE A 48 10.67 -5.37 -4.16
C PHE A 48 9.55 -4.49 -3.58
N GLY A 49 9.65 -3.17 -3.74
CA GLY A 49 8.60 -2.25 -3.33
C GLY A 49 7.27 -2.53 -4.03
N SER A 50 7.30 -2.78 -5.33
CA SER A 50 6.09 -3.16 -6.09
C SER A 50 5.52 -4.52 -5.66
N ALA A 51 6.36 -5.51 -5.35
CA ALA A 51 5.90 -6.79 -4.85
C ALA A 51 5.21 -6.66 -3.48
N LEU A 52 5.78 -5.84 -2.58
CA LEU A 52 5.18 -5.52 -1.28
C LEU A 52 3.82 -4.83 -1.44
N LEU A 53 3.72 -3.81 -2.29
CA LEU A 53 2.45 -3.13 -2.57
C LEU A 53 1.40 -4.09 -3.16
N GLY A 54 1.81 -4.99 -4.06
CA GLY A 54 0.93 -6.03 -4.60
C GLY A 54 0.44 -7.02 -3.54
N GLY A 55 1.33 -7.49 -2.68
CA GLY A 55 0.98 -8.39 -1.57
C GLY A 55 0.03 -7.73 -0.59
N VAL A 56 0.27 -6.47 -0.22
CA VAL A 56 -0.62 -5.73 0.69
C VAL A 56 -1.98 -5.46 0.04
N ALA A 57 -2.03 -5.15 -1.26
CA ALA A 57 -3.29 -5.01 -1.98
C ALA A 57 -4.10 -6.33 -2.00
N ALA A 58 -3.46 -7.47 -2.28
CA ALA A 58 -4.13 -8.76 -2.27
C ALA A 58 -4.61 -9.16 -0.86
N ALA A 59 -3.76 -8.97 0.16
CA ALA A 59 -4.10 -9.27 1.54
C ALA A 59 -5.26 -8.41 2.05
N SER A 60 -5.28 -7.12 1.71
CA SER A 60 -6.35 -6.20 2.10
C SER A 60 -7.68 -6.53 1.41
N VAL A 61 -7.67 -6.90 0.12
CA VAL A 61 -8.88 -7.42 -0.56
C VAL A 61 -9.37 -8.70 0.12
N GLY A 62 -8.48 -9.65 0.43
CA GLY A 62 -8.83 -10.85 1.18
C GLY A 62 -9.47 -10.54 2.53
N LEU A 63 -8.83 -9.66 3.32
CA LEU A 63 -9.33 -9.20 4.62
C LEU A 63 -10.67 -8.45 4.53
N SER A 64 -10.95 -7.77 3.42
CA SER A 64 -12.24 -7.08 3.21
C SER A 64 -13.41 -8.06 3.03
N SER A 65 -13.12 -9.29 2.59
CA SER A 65 -14.13 -10.36 2.41
C SER A 65 -14.40 -11.16 3.68
N VAL A 66 -13.58 -10.99 4.72
CA VAL A 66 -13.76 -11.70 6.00
C VAL A 66 -14.84 -11.01 6.81
N PRO A 67 -15.93 -11.69 7.19
CA PRO A 67 -16.97 -11.10 8.03
C PRO A 67 -16.41 -10.79 9.42
N PHE A 68 -16.49 -9.52 9.82
CA PHE A 68 -16.12 -9.07 11.16
C PHE A 68 -17.24 -9.39 12.12
N VAL A 69 -17.05 -10.42 12.94
CA VAL A 69 -17.97 -10.77 14.01
C VAL A 69 -17.64 -9.90 15.22
N THR A 70 -18.58 -9.07 15.66
CA THR A 70 -18.49 -8.39 16.97
C THR A 70 -18.50 -9.49 18.02
N CYS A 71 -17.34 -9.82 18.59
CA CYS A 71 -17.25 -10.93 19.53
C CYS A 71 -17.97 -10.55 20.83
N SER A 72 -18.65 -11.51 21.45
CA SER A 72 -19.23 -11.34 22.79
C SER A 72 -18.17 -11.36 23.91
N THR A 73 -16.89 -11.51 23.56
CA THR A 73 -15.73 -11.62 24.45
C THR A 73 -14.54 -10.83 23.89
N GLU A 74 -13.77 -10.17 24.77
CA GLU A 74 -12.70 -9.21 24.43
C GLU A 74 -11.52 -9.80 23.62
N LYS A 75 -11.31 -11.12 23.64
CA LYS A 75 -10.22 -11.76 22.88
C LYS A 75 -10.72 -13.02 22.18
N PHE A 76 -10.94 -12.92 20.87
CA PHE A 76 -11.15 -14.09 20.01
C PHE A 76 -9.80 -14.65 19.52
N THR A 77 -8.80 -13.80 19.22
CA THR A 77 -7.40 -14.18 18.91
C THR A 77 -6.44 -12.98 19.13
N ASP A 78 -5.12 -13.19 19.22
CA ASP A 78 -4.12 -12.09 19.32
C ASP A 78 -3.97 -11.27 18.01
N VAL A 79 -4.51 -11.77 16.89
CA VAL A 79 -4.47 -11.08 15.59
C VAL A 79 -5.70 -10.18 15.39
N PHE A 80 -6.84 -10.58 15.95
CA PHE A 80 -8.10 -9.86 15.87
C PHE A 80 -8.52 -9.40 17.26
N THR A 81 -8.08 -8.20 17.64
CA THR A 81 -8.59 -7.53 18.85
C THR A 81 -10.09 -7.28 18.67
N CYS A 82 -10.89 -7.68 19.66
CA CYS A 82 -12.30 -7.34 19.68
C CYS A 82 -12.41 -5.83 19.91
N THR A 83 -12.47 -5.07 18.83
CA THR A 83 -12.61 -3.62 18.93
C THR A 83 -14.09 -3.33 19.15
N GLY A 84 -14.43 -2.58 20.21
CA GLY A 84 -15.77 -1.99 20.38
C GLY A 84 -16.12 -0.93 19.31
N GLY A 85 -15.34 -0.88 18.23
CA GLY A 85 -15.56 -0.01 17.08
C GLY A 85 -16.45 -0.69 16.04
N ALA A 86 -17.20 0.11 15.30
CA ALA A 86 -18.11 -0.39 14.29
C ALA A 86 -17.38 -1.27 13.25
N PRO A 87 -17.92 -2.45 12.88
CA PRO A 87 -17.30 -3.38 11.92
C PRO A 87 -17.06 -2.74 10.54
N THR A 88 -17.73 -1.64 10.24
CA THR A 88 -17.54 -0.83 9.03
C THR A 88 -16.13 -0.27 8.91
N TRP A 89 -15.48 0.13 10.01
CA TRP A 89 -14.14 0.74 9.97
C TRP A 89 -13.05 -0.23 9.49
N HIS A 90 -13.22 -1.53 9.74
CA HIS A 90 -12.30 -2.53 9.22
C HIS A 90 -12.43 -2.67 7.69
N MET A 91 -13.67 -2.76 7.19
CA MET A 91 -13.92 -2.83 5.74
C MET A 91 -13.43 -1.56 5.04
N THR A 92 -13.75 -0.37 5.57
CA THR A 92 -13.28 0.90 5.00
C THR A 92 -11.76 0.97 4.99
N GLY A 93 -11.12 0.59 6.10
CA GLY A 93 -9.67 0.59 6.23
C GLY A 93 -8.97 -0.33 5.24
N THR A 94 -9.44 -1.57 5.09
CA THR A 94 -8.87 -2.53 4.13
C THR A 94 -9.04 -2.10 2.68
N VAL A 95 -10.20 -1.55 2.30
CA VAL A 95 -10.43 -1.00 0.95
C VAL A 95 -9.50 0.18 0.67
N LEU A 96 -9.31 1.08 1.65
CA LEU A 96 -8.38 2.22 1.51
C LEU A 96 -6.93 1.75 1.33
N VAL A 97 -6.47 0.79 2.12
CA VAL A 97 -5.15 0.18 1.96
C VAL A 97 -4.99 -0.41 0.56
N ALA A 98 -5.98 -1.16 0.07
CA ALA A 98 -5.96 -1.76 -1.26
C ALA A 98 -5.84 -0.71 -2.36
N GLY A 99 -6.66 0.34 -2.29
CA GLY A 99 -6.68 1.44 -3.25
C GLY A 99 -5.36 2.20 -3.30
N LEU A 100 -4.82 2.59 -2.14
CA LEU A 100 -3.53 3.30 -2.09
C LEU A 100 -2.36 2.43 -2.56
N SER A 101 -2.39 1.13 -2.23
CA SER A 101 -1.36 0.18 -2.70
C SER A 101 -1.43 0.01 -4.22
N GLY A 102 -2.64 -0.07 -4.78
CA GLY A 102 -2.88 -0.08 -6.22
C GLY A 102 -2.38 1.20 -6.91
N ALA A 103 -2.66 2.36 -6.35
CA ALA A 103 -2.12 3.63 -6.85
C ALA A 103 -0.58 3.63 -6.84
N GLY A 104 0.04 3.21 -5.74
CA GLY A 104 1.49 3.07 -5.62
C GLY A 104 2.10 2.15 -6.68
N LEU A 105 1.43 1.06 -7.02
CA LEU A 105 1.82 0.15 -8.11
C LEU A 105 1.78 0.84 -9.47
N VAL A 106 0.70 1.57 -9.79
CA VAL A 106 0.56 2.30 -11.06
C VAL A 106 1.68 3.33 -11.20
N LEU A 107 1.96 4.10 -10.15
CA LEU A 107 3.07 5.06 -10.13
C LEU A 107 4.43 4.38 -10.32
N SER A 108 4.65 3.22 -9.68
CA SER A 108 5.89 2.46 -9.85
C SER A 108 6.09 2.01 -11.31
N ARG A 109 5.02 1.59 -12.00
CA ARG A 109 5.05 1.18 -13.41
C ARG A 109 5.30 2.38 -14.33
N ALA A 110 4.60 3.49 -14.12
CA ALA A 110 4.79 4.71 -14.89
C ALA A 110 6.25 5.20 -14.82
N SER A 111 6.83 5.23 -13.62
CA SER A 111 8.23 5.62 -13.43
C SER A 111 9.24 4.68 -14.13
N ARG A 112 8.91 3.39 -14.25
CA ARG A 112 9.75 2.42 -14.97
C ARG A 112 9.70 2.65 -16.47
N SER A 113 8.53 2.93 -17.03
CA SER A 113 8.37 3.24 -18.46
C SER A 113 9.15 4.50 -18.82
N ALA A 114 9.01 5.58 -18.04
CA ALA A 114 9.72 6.83 -18.27
C ALA A 114 11.26 6.69 -18.20
N ASP A 115 11.78 5.86 -17.28
CA ASP A 115 13.22 5.57 -17.21
C ASP A 115 13.71 4.78 -18.44
N LEU A 116 12.87 3.92 -19.01
CA LEU A 116 13.21 3.13 -20.20
C LEU A 116 13.22 4.02 -21.46
N ASP A 117 12.22 4.88 -21.63
CA ASP A 117 12.12 5.79 -22.77
C ASP A 117 13.35 6.72 -22.82
N ARG A 118 13.76 7.29 -21.68
CA ARG A 118 14.98 8.12 -21.61
C ARG A 118 16.24 7.37 -22.02
N ARG A 119 16.38 6.09 -21.62
CA ARG A 119 17.54 5.28 -22.00
C ARG A 119 17.54 4.98 -23.49
N LEU A 120 16.36 4.72 -24.07
CA LEU A 120 16.22 4.49 -25.49
C LEU A 120 16.61 5.74 -26.28
N ASP A 121 16.15 6.92 -25.87
CA ASP A 121 16.52 8.20 -26.50
C ASP A 121 18.03 8.45 -26.45
N GLN A 122 18.68 8.13 -25.31
CA GLN A 122 20.13 8.25 -25.17
C GLN A 122 20.88 7.31 -26.11
N LEU A 123 20.42 6.06 -26.25
CA LEU A 123 21.03 5.08 -27.17
C LEU A 123 20.84 5.47 -28.63
N LEU A 124 19.68 6.03 -28.99
CA LEU A 124 19.42 6.53 -30.34
C LEU A 124 20.27 7.77 -30.66
N ALA A 125 20.48 8.65 -29.66
CA ALA A 125 21.36 9.80 -29.80
C ALA A 125 22.84 9.40 -29.93
N GLN A 126 23.29 8.35 -29.25
CA GLN A 126 24.66 7.83 -29.40
C GLN A 126 24.92 7.13 -30.73
N ARG A 127 23.86 6.69 -31.43
CA ARG A 127 23.97 6.00 -32.71
C ARG A 127 23.94 6.96 -33.92
N ARG A 128 23.64 8.24 -33.71
CA ARG A 128 23.73 9.30 -34.73
C ARG A 128 25.07 10.00 -34.65
#